data_AF-A0A524DLV8-F1
#
_entry.id   AF-A0A524DLV8-F1
#
_cell.length_a   1.000
_cell.length_b   1.000
_cell.length_c   1.000
_cell.angle_alpha   90.00
_cell.angle_beta   90.00
_cell.angle_gamma   90.00
#
_symmetry.space_group_name_H-M   'P 1'
#
loop_
_entity.id
_entity.type
_entity.pdbx_description
1 polymer ?
#
loop_
_entity_poly.entity_id
_entity_poly.type
_entity_poly.pdbx_seq_one_letter_code
_entity_poly.pdbx_strand_id
1 'polypeptide(L)' 'MSEIETNKEIKTDVKLSLCYNCGIEIKYIGLKRCPNCKVILDPNNYINWRYSFLAFLCILCLVPVLVAILITIFHN' A
#
# COMPACT_ATOMS: atom_id res chain seq x y z
N MET A 1 -34.57 16.19 41.79
CA MET A 1 -34.77 16.38 40.34
C MET A 1 -33.37 16.28 39.73
N SER A 2 -33.01 15.10 39.20
CA SER A 2 -31.64 14.83 38.78
C SER A 2 -31.42 15.26 37.34
N GLU A 3 -30.59 16.27 37.15
CA GLU A 3 -29.88 16.50 35.91
C GLU A 3 -28.79 15.41 35.82
N ILE A 4 -29.00 14.43 34.94
CA ILE A 4 -27.90 13.59 34.46
C ILE A 4 -27.90 13.74 32.95
N GLU A 5 -27.02 14.66 32.56
CA GLU A 5 -26.68 15.04 31.22
C GLU A 5 -26.14 13.83 30.45
N THR A 6 -26.73 13.63 29.27
CA THR A 6 -26.13 13.12 28.04
C THR A 6 -24.66 12.69 28.11
N ASN A 7 -24.40 11.38 28.16
CA ASN A 7 -23.16 10.84 27.61
C ASN A 7 -23.49 10.21 26.25
N LYS A 8 -23.48 11.06 25.22
CA LYS A 8 -23.35 10.62 23.83
C LYS A 8 -22.09 9.77 23.79
N GLU A 9 -22.23 8.46 23.71
CA GLU A 9 -21.16 7.59 23.22
C GLU A 9 -20.83 8.07 21.82
N ILE A 10 -19.78 8.91 21.74
CA ILE A 10 -19.10 9.22 20.50
C ILE A 10 -18.47 7.90 20.08
N LYS A 11 -19.26 7.14 19.31
CA LYS A 11 -18.84 6.04 18.45
C LYS A 11 -17.93 6.64 17.38
N THR A 12 -16.78 7.16 17.80
CA THR A 12 -15.67 7.36 16.88
C THR A 12 -15.32 5.95 16.45
N ASP A 13 -15.69 5.62 15.21
CA ASP A 13 -15.16 4.48 14.47
C ASP A 13 -13.64 4.67 14.34
N VAL A 14 -12.93 4.53 15.46
CA VAL A 14 -11.50 4.27 15.47
C VAL A 14 -11.43 2.88 14.86
N LYS A 15 -11.26 2.83 13.53
CA LYS A 15 -10.87 1.61 12.81
C LYS A 15 -9.59 1.12 13.46
N LEU A 16 -9.72 0.31 14.50
CA LEU A 16 -8.62 -0.38 15.15
C LEU A 16 -8.05 -1.30 14.06
N SER A 17 -6.90 -0.94 13.51
CA SER A 17 -6.21 -1.80 12.56
C SER A 17 -5.38 -2.80 13.35
N LEU A 18 -5.84 -4.04 13.39
CA LEU A 18 -5.05 -5.14 13.94
C LEU A 18 -3.93 -5.47 12.95
N CYS A 19 -2.70 -5.63 13.43
CA CYS A 19 -1.63 -6.18 12.59
C CYS A 19 -1.81 -7.69 12.40
N TYR A 20 -2.14 -8.13 11.19
CA TYR A 20 -2.36 -9.54 10.87
C TYR A 20 -1.18 -10.47 11.16
N ASN A 21 0.05 -9.94 11.20
CA ASN A 21 1.24 -10.76 11.44
C ASN A 21 1.54 -10.99 12.93
N CYS A 22 1.35 -9.96 13.78
CA CYS A 22 1.72 -10.06 15.20
C CYS A 22 0.54 -9.89 16.16
N GLY A 23 -0.69 -9.74 15.66
CA GLY A 23 -1.91 -9.63 16.47
C GLY A 23 -1.99 -8.37 17.33
N ILE A 24 -1.12 -7.39 17.13
CA ILE A 24 -1.07 -6.16 17.93
C ILE A 24 -2.06 -5.13 17.37
N GLU A 25 -2.80 -4.50 18.27
CA GLU A 25 -3.67 -3.37 17.96
C GLU A 25 -2.85 -2.12 17.62
N ILE A 26 -3.15 -1.52 16.47
CA ILE A 26 -2.50 -0.29 16.04
C ILE A 26 -3.47 0.86 16.23
N LYS A 27 -3.19 1.69 17.24
CA LYS A 27 -3.98 2.88 17.56
C LYS A 27 -3.84 4.01 16.54
N TYR A 28 -2.84 3.94 15.64
CA TYR A 28 -2.53 4.99 14.68
C TYR A 28 -2.65 4.49 13.24
N ILE A 29 -3.70 4.92 12.55
CA ILE A 29 -4.05 4.52 11.17
C ILE A 29 -3.04 5.07 10.13
N GLY A 30 -2.12 5.98 10.51
CA GLY A 30 -1.12 6.58 9.61
C GLY A 30 0.21 5.82 9.50
N LEU A 31 0.42 4.74 10.25
CA LEU A 31 1.69 4.00 10.23
C LEU A 31 1.77 3.10 9.00
N LYS A 32 2.85 3.24 8.21
CA LYS A 32 3.10 2.38 7.03
C LYS A 32 3.48 0.95 7.39
N ARG A 33 4.07 0.77 8.57
CA ARG A 33 4.58 -0.50 9.08
C ARG A 33 4.13 -0.69 10.51
N CYS A 34 3.89 -1.93 10.90
CA CYS A 34 3.67 -2.29 12.29
C CYS A 34 4.92 -1.90 13.12
N PRO A 35 4.78 -1.21 14.26
CA PRO A 35 5.93 -0.82 15.08
C PRO A 35 6.66 -2.02 15.68
N ASN A 36 5.97 -3.15 15.89
CA ASN A 36 6.57 -4.35 16.48
C ASN A 36 7.24 -5.23 15.43
N CYS A 37 6.47 -5.77 14.47
CA CYS A 37 6.98 -6.72 13.49
C CYS A 37 7.46 -6.10 12.18
N LYS A 38 7.36 -4.77 12.01
CA LYS A 38 7.77 -4.01 10.81
C LYS A 38 7.08 -4.42 9.50
N VAL A 39 6.06 -5.27 9.54
CA VAL A 39 5.25 -5.67 8.38
C VAL A 39 4.39 -4.51 7.88
N ILE A 40 4.23 -4.41 6.56
CA ILE A 40 3.40 -3.40 5.89
C ILE A 40 1.93 -3.69 6.18
N LEU A 41 1.20 -2.69 6.68
CA LEU A 41 -0.18 -2.87 7.14
C LEU A 41 -1.22 -2.79 6.02
N ASP A 42 -0.93 -1.98 4.99
CA ASP A 42 -1.83 -1.77 3.85
C ASP A 42 -1.04 -1.78 2.53
N PRO A 43 -0.54 -2.94 2.09
CA PRO A 43 0.29 -3.03 0.90
C PRO A 43 -0.44 -2.56 -0.37
N ASN A 44 -1.76 -2.73 -0.43
CA ASN A 44 -2.55 -2.35 -1.60
C ASN A 44 -2.70 -0.84 -1.77
N ASN A 45 -2.69 -0.07 -0.69
CA ASN A 45 -2.77 1.39 -0.75
C ASN A 45 -1.41 2.02 -1.13
N TYR A 46 -0.30 1.32 -0.88
CA TYR A 46 1.05 1.82 -1.23
C TYR A 46 1.45 1.53 -2.69
N ILE A 47 0.88 0.50 -3.30
CA ILE A 47 1.17 0.15 -4.69
C ILE A 47 0.26 0.97 -5.60
N ASN A 48 0.84 1.96 -6.29
CA ASN A 48 0.11 2.63 -7.35
C ASN A 48 0.10 1.74 -8.60
N TRP A 49 -0.96 0.93 -8.70
CA TRP A 49 -1.18 -0.01 -9.79
C TRP A 49 -1.15 0.64 -11.17
N ARG A 50 -1.59 1.90 -11.28
CA ARG A 50 -1.59 2.63 -12.55
C ARG A 50 -0.17 2.90 -13.05
N TYR A 51 0.74 3.33 -12.17
CA TYR A 51 2.14 3.52 -12.54
C TYR A 51 2.87 2.20 -12.75
N SER A 52 2.58 1.18 -11.94
CA SER A 52 3.20 -0.14 -12.08
C SER A 52 2.82 -0.78 -13.42
N PHE A 53 1.55 -0.65 -13.83
CA PHE A 53 1.06 -1.12 -15.11
C PHE A 53 1.66 -0.34 -16.29
N LEU A 54 1.76 0.99 -16.18
CA LEU A 54 2.39 1.82 -17.20
C LEU A 54 3.87 1.47 -17.38
N ALA A 55 4.61 1.29 -16.28
CA ALA A 55 6.01 0.88 -16.33
C ALA A 55 6.18 -0.50 -16.98
N PHE A 56 5.29 -1.44 -16.68
CA PHE A 56 5.27 -2.77 -17.31
C PHE A 56 5.06 -2.68 -18.82
N LEU A 57 4.09 -1.87 -19.27
CA LEU A 57 3.86 -1.63 -20.71
C LEU A 57 5.06 -0.98 -21.39
N CYS A 58 5.70 0.01 -20.76
CA CYS A 58 6.91 0.64 -21.30
C CYS A 58 8.04 -0.37 -21.50
N ILE A 59 8.28 -1.26 -20.52
CA ILE A 59 9.30 -2.31 -20.63
C ILE A 59 8.97 -3.28 -21.76
N LEU A 60 7.71 -3.69 -21.87
CA LEU A 60 7.23 -4.55 -22.96
C LEU A 60 7.46 -3.95 -24.34
N CYS A 61 7.39 -2.63 -24.50
CA CYS A 61 7.65 -1.97 -25.77
C CYS A 61 9.13 -1.68 -26.02
N LEU A 62 9.89 -1.29 -24.99
CA LEU A 62 11.29 -0.87 -25.14
C LEU A 62 12.24 -2.06 -25.29
N VAL A 63 12.01 -3.16 -24.57
CA VAL A 63 12.90 -4.32 -24.60
C VAL A 63 12.98 -4.97 -25.99
N PRO A 64 11.88 -5.25 -26.71
CA PRO A 64 11.94 -5.82 -28.05
C PRO A 64 12.64 -4.91 -29.05
N VAL A 65 12.43 -3.59 -28.94
CA VAL A 65 13.08 -2.60 -29.81
C VAL A 65 14.59 -2.57 -29.56
N LEU A 66 15.02 -2.56 -28.29
CA LEU A 66 16.43 -2.65 -27.92
C LEU A 66 17.07 -3.94 -28.43
N VAL A 67 16.39 -5.08 -28.27
CA VAL A 67 16.86 -6.38 -28.75
C VAL A 67 17.01 -6.38 -30.27
N ALA A 68 16.03 -5.86 -31.02
CA ALA A 68 16.09 -5.75 -32.47
C ALA A 68 17.25 -4.86 -32.95
N ILE A 69 17.50 -3.74 -32.28
CA ILE A 69 18.63 -2.85 -32.57
C ILE A 69 19.95 -3.57 -32.33
N LEU A 70 20.10 -4.26 -31.18
CA LEU A 70 21.31 -5.01 -30.87
C LEU A 70 21.57 -6.10 -31.92
N ILE A 71 20.56 -6.88 -32.30
CA ILE A 71 20.70 -7.88 -33.36
C ILE A 71 21.18 -7.21 -34.66
N THR A 72 20.58 -6.09 -35.05
CA THR A 72 20.96 -5.39 -36.29
C THR A 72 22.41 -4.91 -36.27
N ILE A 73 22.92 -4.46 -35.13
CA ILE A 73 24.31 -3.98 -34.97
C ILE A 73 25.31 -5.13 -34.91
N PHE A 74 24.97 -6.25 -34.27
CA PHE A 74 25.89 -7.39 -34.10
C PHE A 74 25.91 -8.33 -35.30
N HIS A 75 24.86 -8.34 -36.12
CA HIS A 75 24.72 -9.24 -37.26
C HIS A 75 25.17 -8.62 -38.60
N ASN A 76 25.53 -7.34 -38.60
CA ASN A 76 25.99 -6.54 -39.73
C ASN A 76 27.41 -6.02 -39.46
#